data_AF-A0A024VBZ2-F1
#
_entry.id   AF-A0A024VBZ2-F1
#
_cell.length_a   1.000
_cell.length_b   1.000
_cell.length_c   1.000
_cell.angle_alpha   90.00
_cell.angle_beta   90.00
_cell.angle_gamma   90.00
#
_symmetry.space_group_name_H-M   'P 1'
#
loop_
_entity.id
_entity.type
_entity.pdbx_description
1 polymer ?
#
loop_
_entity_poly.entity_id
_entity_poly.type
_entity_poly.pdbx_seq_one_letter_code
_entity_poly.pdbx_strand_id
1 'polypeptide(L)'
;MSKDKYQKQGDAIFAKLEKVNSELFSFTYGALVSQLLKDLELVDEVNEQLEKMGFNIGTRLIEEFLAKSDISFCEDFEETVNVIAKVAFKMFLGISGTVTCVNKESNIFSIIFDNNPLSDFVELPKSLSSLNYCSLLCGVIKGALEQVI
;
A
#
# COMPACT_ATOMS: atom_id res chain seq x y z
N MET A 1 -22.52 -4.88 10.02
CA MET A 1 -23.05 -4.11 8.88
C MET A 1 -22.00 -3.18 8.23
N SER A 2 -20.97 -2.71 8.93
CA SER A 2 -19.94 -1.80 8.35
C SER A 2 -18.86 -2.50 7.47
N LYS A 3 -18.44 -3.73 7.81
CA LYS A 3 -17.31 -4.41 7.13
C LYS A 3 -17.51 -4.66 5.62
N ASP A 4 -18.74 -4.90 5.18
CA ASP A 4 -19.09 -5.17 3.77
C ASP A 4 -19.24 -3.90 2.94
N LYS A 5 -19.46 -2.75 3.58
CA LYS A 5 -19.70 -1.48 2.90
C LYS A 5 -18.44 -1.05 2.13
N TYR A 6 -17.30 -0.99 2.81
CA TYR A 6 -16.04 -0.60 2.19
C TYR A 6 -15.56 -1.59 1.14
N GLN A 7 -15.83 -2.90 1.33
CA GLN A 7 -15.49 -3.90 0.32
C GLN A 7 -16.26 -3.66 -0.98
N LYS A 8 -17.59 -3.51 -0.89
CA LYS A 8 -18.45 -3.23 -2.07
C LYS A 8 -18.06 -1.91 -2.75
N GLN A 9 -17.69 -0.90 -1.97
CA GLN A 9 -17.26 0.39 -2.48
C GLN A 9 -15.93 0.27 -3.23
N GLY A 10 -14.94 -0.43 -2.65
CA GLY A 10 -13.66 -0.73 -3.31
C GLY A 10 -13.85 -1.48 -4.63
N ASP A 11 -14.71 -2.51 -4.64
CA ASP A 11 -15.02 -3.27 -5.86
C ASP A 11 -15.69 -2.40 -6.93
N ALA A 12 -16.62 -1.52 -6.54
CA ALA A 12 -17.30 -0.61 -7.46
C ALA A 12 -16.35 0.42 -8.08
N ILE A 13 -15.40 0.95 -7.30
CA ILE A 13 -14.37 1.88 -7.80
C ILE A 13 -13.43 1.16 -8.75
N PHE A 14 -12.91 -0.01 -8.34
CA PHE A 14 -11.98 -0.81 -9.14
C PHE A 14 -12.58 -1.25 -10.49
N ALA A 15 -13.91 -1.45 -10.56
CA ALA A 15 -14.60 -1.74 -11.80
C ALA A 15 -14.58 -0.57 -12.79
N LYS A 16 -14.66 0.68 -12.30
CA LYS A 16 -14.74 1.90 -13.11
C LYS A 16 -13.38 2.43 -13.57
N LEU A 17 -12.31 2.09 -12.86
CA LEU A 17 -10.97 2.59 -13.16
C LEU A 17 -10.35 1.91 -14.38
N GLU A 18 -9.60 2.71 -15.14
CA GLU A 18 -8.66 2.19 -16.13
C GLU A 18 -7.57 1.39 -15.43
N LYS A 19 -7.25 0.24 -16.01
CA LYS A 19 -6.34 -0.75 -15.42
C LYS A 19 -5.22 -1.06 -16.39
N VAL A 20 -4.04 -1.25 -15.83
CA VAL A 20 -2.86 -1.75 -16.55
C VAL A 20 -2.59 -3.18 -16.05
N ASN A 21 -1.89 -3.98 -16.85
CA ASN A 21 -1.47 -5.32 -16.43
C ASN A 21 -0.65 -5.22 -15.14
N SER A 22 -1.04 -5.96 -14.10
CA SER A 22 -0.33 -6.03 -12.82
C SER A 22 1.10 -6.54 -12.97
N GLU A 23 1.36 -7.47 -13.89
CA GLU A 23 2.70 -8.02 -14.15
C GLU A 23 3.66 -6.94 -14.64
N LEU A 24 3.19 -6.01 -15.46
CA LEU A 24 3.99 -4.88 -15.92
C LEU A 24 4.45 -4.03 -14.72
N PHE A 25 3.55 -3.79 -13.76
CA PHE A 25 3.88 -3.05 -12.56
C PHE A 25 4.85 -3.84 -11.65
N SER A 26 4.61 -5.14 -11.46
CA SER A 26 5.48 -6.01 -10.66
C SER A 26 6.90 -6.08 -11.22
N PHE A 27 7.05 -6.21 -12.55
CA PHE A 27 8.39 -6.21 -13.18
C PHE A 27 9.05 -4.84 -13.13
N THR A 28 8.29 -3.75 -13.30
CA THR A 28 8.82 -2.39 -13.16
C THR A 28 9.33 -2.16 -11.73
N TYR A 29 8.56 -2.61 -10.73
CA TYR A 29 8.97 -2.50 -9.33
C TYR A 29 10.18 -3.38 -9.01
N GLY A 30 10.21 -4.62 -9.50
CA GLY A 30 11.36 -5.51 -9.35
C GLY A 30 12.63 -4.96 -9.98
N ALA A 31 12.53 -4.31 -11.15
CA ALA A 31 13.65 -3.61 -11.77
C ALA A 31 14.14 -2.43 -10.92
N LEU A 32 13.22 -1.64 -10.35
CA LEU A 32 13.55 -0.54 -9.43
C LEU A 32 14.30 -1.05 -8.20
N VAL A 33 13.79 -2.08 -7.52
CA VAL A 33 14.44 -2.65 -6.33
C VAL A 33 15.80 -3.25 -6.70
N SER A 34 15.89 -3.96 -7.83
CA SER A 34 17.16 -4.51 -8.32
C SER A 34 18.19 -3.44 -8.64
N GLN A 35 17.75 -2.27 -9.12
CA GLN A 35 18.63 -1.13 -9.37
C GLN A 35 19.11 -0.52 -8.05
N LEU A 36 18.22 -0.31 -7.08
CA LEU A 36 18.59 0.19 -5.76
C LEU A 36 19.58 -0.72 -5.04
N LEU A 37 19.41 -2.04 -5.13
CA LEU A 37 20.34 -3.02 -4.56
C LEU A 37 21.73 -3.02 -5.21
N LYS A 38 21.86 -2.50 -6.44
CA LYS A 38 23.16 -2.34 -7.11
C LYS A 38 23.82 -1.01 -6.77
N ASP A 39 23.00 0.03 -6.62
CA ASP A 39 23.48 1.39 -6.37
C ASP A 39 23.79 1.66 -4.90
N LEU A 40 23.17 0.90 -3.98
CA LEU A 40 23.32 1.03 -2.53
C LEU A 40 23.94 -0.25 -1.95
N GLU A 41 24.97 -0.07 -1.12
CA GLU A 41 25.70 -1.20 -0.52
C GLU A 41 24.95 -1.81 0.68
N LEU A 42 24.16 -1.00 1.39
CA LEU A 42 23.45 -1.39 2.60
C LEU A 42 21.96 -1.59 2.33
N VAL A 43 21.43 -2.74 2.76
CA VAL A 43 20.00 -3.08 2.63
C VAL A 43 19.11 -2.10 3.39
N ASP A 44 19.59 -1.56 4.50
CA ASP A 44 18.84 -0.58 5.29
C ASP A 44 18.67 0.74 4.51
N GLU A 45 19.68 1.17 3.77
CA GLU A 45 19.56 2.35 2.88
C GLU A 45 18.54 2.09 1.77
N VAL A 46 18.49 0.87 1.22
CA VAL A 46 17.47 0.49 0.23
C VAL A 46 16.07 0.60 0.82
N ASN A 47 15.86 0.11 2.05
CA ASN A 47 14.58 0.19 2.75
C ASN A 47 14.15 1.66 2.95
N GLU A 48 15.06 2.51 3.40
CA GLU A 48 14.81 3.95 3.59
C GLU A 48 14.48 4.65 2.27
N GLN A 49 15.22 4.35 1.20
CA GLN A 49 14.94 4.93 -0.12
C GLN A 49 13.58 4.47 -0.67
N LEU A 50 13.22 3.20 -0.50
CA LEU A 50 11.90 2.70 -0.90
C LEU A 50 10.78 3.41 -0.15
N GLU A 51 10.90 3.59 1.17
CA GLU A 51 9.92 4.33 1.98
C GLU A 51 9.84 5.79 1.51
N LYS A 52 10.97 6.45 1.28
CA LYS A 52 11.01 7.85 0.81
C LYS A 52 10.37 8.02 -0.57
N MET A 53 10.63 7.11 -1.50
CA MET A 53 9.97 7.10 -2.80
C MET A 53 8.46 6.90 -2.63
N GLY A 54 8.06 5.95 -1.81
CA GLY A 54 6.66 5.70 -1.47
C GLY A 54 5.97 6.93 -0.89
N PHE A 55 6.64 7.64 0.03
CA PHE A 55 6.12 8.87 0.64
C PHE A 55 5.76 9.92 -0.41
N ASN A 56 6.68 10.23 -1.32
CA ASN A 56 6.44 11.21 -2.39
C ASN A 56 5.36 10.76 -3.40
N ILE A 57 5.18 9.45 -3.57
CA ILE A 57 4.08 8.91 -4.38
C ILE A 57 2.75 9.07 -3.62
N GLY A 58 2.73 8.74 -2.33
CA GLY A 58 1.55 8.83 -1.47
C GLY A 58 0.97 10.24 -1.36
N THR A 59 1.83 11.25 -1.24
CA THR A 59 1.40 12.67 -1.20
C THR A 59 0.69 13.12 -2.47
N ARG A 60 0.95 12.46 -3.61
CA ARG A 60 0.28 12.74 -4.89
C ARG A 60 -0.94 11.84 -5.12
N LEU A 61 -0.86 10.57 -4.71
CA LEU A 61 -1.94 9.60 -4.90
C LEU A 61 -3.19 9.93 -4.10
N ILE A 62 -3.05 10.59 -2.96
CA ILE A 62 -4.18 10.91 -2.09
C ILE A 62 -5.23 11.79 -2.77
N GLU A 63 -4.84 12.73 -3.63
CA GLU A 63 -5.76 13.57 -4.38
C GLU A 63 -6.67 12.74 -5.29
N GLU A 64 -6.09 11.79 -6.02
CA GLU A 64 -6.85 10.87 -6.88
C GLU A 64 -7.74 9.94 -6.07
N PHE A 65 -7.25 9.45 -4.92
CA PHE A 65 -8.04 8.63 -4.01
C PHE A 65 -9.28 9.38 -3.53
N LEU A 66 -9.13 10.60 -3.03
CA LEU A 66 -10.25 11.42 -2.54
C LEU A 66 -11.23 11.78 -3.67
N ALA A 67 -10.70 12.11 -4.86
CA ALA A 67 -11.53 12.49 -6.01
C ALA A 67 -12.39 11.33 -6.56
N LYS A 68 -11.96 10.08 -6.40
CA LYS A 68 -12.64 8.91 -7.01
C LYS A 68 -13.29 7.96 -6.01
N SER A 69 -12.96 8.05 -4.72
CA SER A 69 -13.50 7.15 -3.70
C SER A 69 -14.82 7.62 -3.08
N ASP A 70 -15.19 8.89 -3.23
CA ASP A 70 -16.31 9.53 -2.54
C ASP A 70 -16.23 9.40 -1.00
N ILE A 71 -15.03 9.24 -0.45
CA ILE A 71 -14.77 9.21 0.99
C ILE A 71 -14.41 10.62 1.44
N SER A 72 -15.21 11.18 2.35
CA SER A 72 -15.02 12.55 2.86
C SER A 72 -14.21 12.59 4.14
N PHE A 73 -14.71 11.97 5.21
CA PHE A 73 -14.09 11.99 6.53
C PHE A 73 -14.20 10.62 7.19
N CYS A 74 -13.11 10.16 7.80
CA CYS A 74 -13.12 9.00 8.69
C CYS A 74 -13.28 9.50 10.13
N GLU A 75 -14.17 8.90 10.91
CA GLU A 75 -14.47 9.31 12.28
C GLU A 75 -13.38 8.87 13.27
N ASP A 76 -12.79 7.69 13.03
CA ASP A 76 -11.74 7.13 13.87
C ASP A 76 -10.62 6.47 13.06
N PHE A 77 -9.54 6.11 13.77
CA PHE A 77 -8.39 5.46 13.15
C PHE A 77 -8.72 4.03 12.67
N GLU A 78 -9.66 3.34 13.32
CA GLU A 78 -10.10 2.00 12.89
C GLU A 78 -10.79 2.05 11.52
N GLU A 79 -11.65 3.04 11.29
CA GLU A 79 -12.29 3.34 10.02
C GLU A 79 -11.25 3.69 8.96
N THR A 80 -10.28 4.55 9.30
CA THR A 80 -9.19 4.92 8.40
C THR A 80 -8.42 3.69 7.90
N VAL A 81 -8.06 2.77 8.81
CA VAL A 81 -7.36 1.53 8.46
C VAL A 81 -8.25 0.59 7.62
N ASN A 82 -9.56 0.52 7.90
CA ASN A 82 -10.50 -0.24 7.08
C ASN A 82 -10.64 0.33 5.66
N VAL A 83 -10.69 1.66 5.52
CA VAL A 83 -10.74 2.35 4.24
C VAL A 83 -9.47 2.06 3.43
N ILE A 84 -8.30 2.15 4.06
CA ILE A 84 -7.03 1.81 3.40
C ILE A 84 -7.07 0.35 2.92
N ALA A 85 -7.33 -0.59 3.83
CA ALA A 85 -7.25 -2.03 3.54
C ALA A 85 -8.24 -2.51 2.48
N LYS A 86 -9.46 -1.94 2.43
CA LYS A 86 -10.55 -2.44 1.58
C LYS A 86 -10.87 -1.58 0.37
N VAL A 87 -10.62 -0.27 0.45
CA VAL A 87 -10.91 0.67 -0.64
C VAL A 87 -9.62 1.04 -1.36
N ALA A 88 -8.62 1.59 -0.66
CA ALA A 88 -7.40 2.10 -1.32
C ALA A 88 -6.58 0.98 -1.98
N PHE A 89 -6.30 -0.10 -1.24
CA PHE A 89 -5.59 -1.25 -1.80
C PHE A 89 -6.36 -1.91 -2.94
N LYS A 90 -7.71 -1.93 -2.85
CA LYS A 90 -8.54 -2.49 -3.92
C LYS A 90 -8.50 -1.61 -5.16
N MET A 91 -8.58 -0.30 -4.97
CA MET A 91 -8.54 0.72 -6.02
C MET A 91 -7.23 0.69 -6.81
N PHE A 92 -6.09 0.66 -6.11
CA PHE A 92 -4.77 0.80 -6.75
C PHE A 92 -4.10 -0.52 -7.13
N LEU A 93 -4.27 -1.57 -6.31
CA LEU A 93 -3.57 -2.85 -6.49
C LEU A 93 -4.51 -4.03 -6.74
N GLY A 94 -5.83 -3.82 -6.73
CA GLY A 94 -6.82 -4.89 -6.95
C GLY A 94 -6.98 -5.87 -5.79
N ILE A 95 -6.23 -5.68 -4.69
CA ILE A 95 -6.22 -6.55 -3.51
C ILE A 95 -6.99 -5.93 -2.35
N SER A 96 -7.46 -6.77 -1.43
CA SER A 96 -8.09 -6.33 -0.20
C SER A 96 -7.42 -6.99 1.00
N GLY A 97 -7.24 -6.24 2.07
CA GLY A 97 -6.61 -6.71 3.30
C GLY A 97 -7.61 -6.91 4.43
N THR A 98 -7.24 -7.80 5.35
CA THR A 98 -7.95 -7.97 6.64
C THR A 98 -7.30 -7.11 7.69
N VAL A 99 -8.11 -6.27 8.36
CA VAL A 99 -7.64 -5.42 9.46
C VAL A 99 -7.76 -6.16 10.78
N THR A 100 -6.64 -6.22 11.51
CA THR A 100 -6.54 -6.77 12.85
C THR A 100 -6.10 -5.69 13.82
N CYS A 101 -6.82 -5.51 14.92
CA CYS A 101 -6.43 -4.58 15.97
C CYS A 101 -5.35 -5.23 16.85
N VAL A 102 -4.19 -4.59 16.98
CA VAL A 102 -3.11 -5.02 17.87
C VAL A 102 -3.27 -4.37 19.24
N ASN A 103 -3.51 -3.06 19.27
CA ASN A 103 -3.73 -2.31 20.50
C ASN A 103 -4.69 -1.14 20.26
N LYS A 104 -5.85 -1.17 20.91
CA LYS A 104 -6.87 -0.11 20.79
C LYS A 104 -6.48 1.19 21.49
N GLU A 105 -5.77 1.12 22.61
CA GLU A 105 -5.40 2.30 23.40
C GLU A 105 -4.33 3.13 22.68
N SER A 106 -3.45 2.47 21.93
CA SER A 106 -2.38 3.11 21.16
C SER A 106 -2.71 3.25 19.66
N ASN A 107 -3.95 2.96 19.24
CA ASN A 107 -4.36 2.98 17.83
C ASN A 107 -3.44 2.16 16.91
N ILE A 108 -2.97 0.99 17.35
CA ILE A 108 -2.10 0.12 16.55
C ILE A 108 -2.94 -0.96 15.89
N PHE A 109 -2.93 -0.96 14.56
CA PHE A 109 -3.64 -1.92 13.72
C PHE A 109 -2.66 -2.52 12.70
N SER A 110 -2.93 -3.76 12.30
CA SER A 110 -2.21 -4.45 11.24
C SER A 110 -3.15 -4.74 10.08
N ILE A 111 -2.65 -4.55 8.87
CA ILE A 111 -3.34 -4.96 7.64
C ILE A 111 -2.63 -6.20 7.11
N ILE A 112 -3.39 -7.28 6.94
CA ILE A 112 -2.89 -8.57 6.48
C ILE A 112 -3.44 -8.82 5.08
N PHE A 113 -2.56 -9.11 4.13
CA PHE A 113 -2.93 -9.45 2.75
C PHE A 113 -2.62 -10.92 2.49
N ASP A 114 -3.57 -11.63 1.88
CA ASP A 114 -3.37 -13.02 1.48
C ASP A 114 -2.50 -13.13 0.22
N ASN A 115 -2.59 -12.13 -0.66
CA ASN A 115 -1.84 -12.04 -1.91
C ASN A 115 -1.29 -10.63 -2.09
N ASN A 116 -0.10 -10.52 -2.67
CA ASN A 116 0.54 -9.25 -2.96
C ASN A 116 1.15 -9.27 -4.38
N PRO A 117 0.57 -8.52 -5.34
CA PRO A 117 0.98 -8.58 -6.74
C PRO A 117 2.45 -8.18 -6.95
N LEU A 118 3.02 -7.37 -6.05
CA LEU A 118 4.40 -6.93 -6.14
C LEU A 118 5.40 -8.06 -5.93
N SER A 119 5.03 -9.10 -5.16
CA SER A 119 5.91 -10.21 -4.79
C SER A 119 5.68 -11.49 -5.59
N ASP A 120 4.72 -11.52 -6.52
CA ASP A 120 4.32 -12.74 -7.25
C ASP A 120 5.47 -13.45 -7.99
N PHE A 121 6.48 -12.69 -8.43
CA PHE A 121 7.63 -13.21 -9.18
C PHE A 121 8.97 -13.00 -8.46
N VAL A 122 8.94 -12.84 -7.14
CA VAL A 122 10.10 -12.43 -6.35
C VAL A 122 10.51 -13.54 -5.40
N GLU A 123 11.77 -13.95 -5.48
CA GLU A 123 12.41 -14.81 -4.50
C GLU A 123 13.62 -14.09 -3.90
N LEU A 124 13.60 -13.89 -2.58
CA LEU A 124 14.69 -13.20 -1.89
C LEU A 124 15.77 -14.20 -1.47
N PRO A 125 17.04 -13.98 -1.83
CA PRO A 125 18.14 -14.78 -1.33
C PRO A 125 18.30 -14.54 0.19
N LYS A 126 18.82 -15.55 0.92
CA LYS A 126 19.02 -15.46 2.37
C LYS A 126 19.90 -14.29 2.81
N SER A 127 20.79 -13.81 1.93
CA SER A 127 21.64 -12.64 2.17
C SER A 127 20.86 -11.33 2.26
N LEU A 128 19.64 -11.27 1.71
CA LEU A 128 18.77 -10.10 1.71
C LEU A 128 17.59 -10.24 2.69
N SER A 129 17.76 -11.00 3.78
CA SER A 129 16.68 -11.22 4.75
C SER A 129 16.21 -9.95 5.48
N SER A 130 17.05 -8.91 5.53
CA SER A 130 16.69 -7.60 6.09
C SER A 130 15.96 -6.69 5.08
N LEU A 131 15.83 -7.10 3.82
CA LEU A 131 15.17 -6.31 2.79
C LEU A 131 13.66 -6.40 2.97
N ASN A 132 13.05 -5.27 3.28
CA ASN A 132 11.61 -5.10 3.25
C ASN A 132 11.20 -4.75 1.81
N TYR A 133 11.03 -5.79 0.99
CA TYR A 133 10.77 -5.64 -0.44
C TYR A 133 9.57 -4.74 -0.75
N CYS A 134 8.59 -4.61 0.16
CA CYS A 134 7.40 -3.79 -0.03
C CYS A 134 7.40 -2.48 0.80
N SER A 135 8.55 -2.00 1.27
CA SER A 135 8.66 -0.73 2.02
C SER A 135 8.08 0.48 1.28
N LEU A 136 8.03 0.43 -0.05
CA LEU A 136 7.37 1.46 -0.85
C LEU A 136 5.90 1.64 -0.45
N LEU A 137 5.18 0.56 -0.18
CA LEU A 137 3.77 0.63 0.23
C LEU A 137 3.61 1.32 1.59
N CYS A 138 4.52 1.06 2.52
CA CYS A 138 4.55 1.73 3.83
C CYS A 138 4.75 3.25 3.65
N GLY A 139 5.68 3.63 2.77
CA GLY A 139 5.90 5.02 2.40
C GLY A 139 4.65 5.67 1.80
N VAL A 140 3.97 4.99 0.88
CA VAL A 140 2.74 5.49 0.25
C VAL A 140 1.66 5.79 1.29
N ILE A 141 1.44 4.87 2.23
CA ILE A 141 0.45 5.06 3.29
C ILE A 141 0.81 6.28 4.15
N LYS A 142 2.08 6.39 4.56
CA LYS A 142 2.57 7.51 5.37
C LYS A 142 2.38 8.85 4.66
N GLY A 143 2.81 8.95 3.41
CA GLY A 143 2.69 10.17 2.61
C GLY A 143 1.24 10.56 2.35
N ALA A 144 0.36 9.58 2.12
CA ALA A 144 -1.06 9.84 1.92
C ALA A 144 -1.74 10.33 3.21
N LEU A 145 -1.47 9.68 4.35
CA LEU A 145 -2.04 10.07 5.64
C LEU A 145 -1.58 11.46 6.09
N GLU A 146 -0.32 11.83 5.83
CA GLU A 146 0.20 13.15 6.21
C GLU A 146 -0.49 14.31 5.49
N GLN A 147 -1.11 14.08 4.32
CA GLN A 147 -1.87 15.12 3.61
C GLN A 147 -3.31 15.32 4.11
N VAL A 148 -3.82 14.39 4.94
CA VAL A 148 -5.22 14.40 5.42
C VAL A 148 -5.34 14.54 6.94
N ILE A 149 -4.20 14.64 7.65
CA ILE A 149 -4.11 14.90 9.09
C ILE A 149 -4.13 16.41 9.36
#